data_AF-A0A1F5L2B4-F1
#
_entry.id   AF-A0A1F5L2B4-F1
#
_cell.length_a   1.000
_cell.length_b   1.000
_cell.length_c   1.000
_cell.angle_alpha   90.00
_cell.angle_beta   90.00
_cell.angle_gamma   90.00
#
_symmetry.space_group_name_H-M   'P 1'
#
loop_
_entity.id
_entity.type
_entity.pdbx_description
1 polymer ?
#
loop_
_entity_poly.entity_id
_entity_poly.type
_entity_poly.pdbx_seq_one_letter_code
_entity_poly.pdbx_strand_id
1 'polypeptide(L)'
;MTRLTQAQVEEAECKLFTYREEHFKMAARVDISRLVFDKNFKRQMSDRQNIIRLERIMDTQGCHRLMEESHVPVLVPEIDWERRVRPRMVDGQFHQLDVDIDYQLRAQDHENLIIAARKKLSPSNQWWIVDVYVTEQTGG
;
A
#
# COMPACT_ATOMS: atom_id res chain seq x y z
N MET A 1 25.61 -14.76 0.66
CA MET A 1 24.41 -14.45 -0.14
C MET A 1 24.15 -15.63 -1.05
N THR A 2 23.18 -16.49 -0.71
CA THR A 2 22.80 -17.63 -1.54
C THR A 2 22.01 -17.08 -2.74
N ARG A 3 22.52 -17.25 -3.97
CA ARG A 3 21.79 -16.88 -5.18
C ARG A 3 20.65 -17.88 -5.36
N LEU A 4 19.42 -17.40 -5.42
CA LEU A 4 18.27 -18.20 -5.78
C LEU A 4 18.41 -18.64 -7.25
N THR A 5 17.94 -19.84 -7.56
CA THR A 5 17.84 -20.29 -8.95
C THR A 5 16.63 -19.65 -9.64
N GLN A 6 16.65 -19.59 -10.97
CA GLN A 6 15.52 -19.08 -11.75
C GLN A 6 14.21 -19.81 -11.41
N ALA A 7 14.25 -21.14 -11.26
CA ALA A 7 13.11 -21.93 -10.85
C ALA A 7 12.58 -21.57 -9.44
N GLN A 8 13.46 -21.22 -8.49
CA GLN A 8 13.04 -20.77 -7.16
C GLN A 8 12.38 -19.39 -7.18
N VAL A 9 12.85 -18.50 -8.07
CA VAL A 9 12.23 -17.19 -8.28
C VAL A 9 10.86 -17.36 -8.91
N GLU A 10 10.74 -18.14 -9.98
CA GLU A 10 9.46 -18.42 -10.66
C GLU A 10 8.44 -19.10 -9.73
N GLU A 11 8.88 -20.05 -8.92
CA GLU A 11 8.01 -20.71 -7.94
C GLU A 11 7.53 -19.70 -6.86
N ALA A 12 8.39 -18.80 -6.41
CA ALA A 12 8.02 -17.75 -5.47
C ALA A 12 7.06 -16.72 -6.09
N GLU A 13 7.29 -16.33 -7.35
CA GLU A 13 6.41 -15.43 -8.11
C GLU A 13 5.03 -16.07 -8.33
N CYS A 14 4.97 -17.34 -8.71
CA CYS A 14 3.72 -18.10 -8.84
C CYS A 14 2.95 -18.15 -7.51
N LYS A 15 3.63 -18.46 -6.39
CA LYS A 15 3.00 -18.48 -5.06
C LYS A 15 2.46 -17.09 -4.67
N LEU A 16 3.22 -16.05 -4.95
CA LEU A 16 2.80 -14.67 -4.68
C LEU A 16 1.60 -14.28 -5.55
N PHE A 17 1.58 -14.69 -6.82
CA PHE A 17 0.47 -14.45 -7.74
C PHE A 17 -0.81 -15.13 -7.24
N THR A 18 -0.76 -16.43 -6.95
CA THR A 18 -1.91 -17.17 -6.39
C THR A 18 -2.39 -16.55 -5.08
N TYR A 19 -1.47 -16.20 -4.19
CA TYR A 19 -1.82 -15.53 -2.94
C TYR A 19 -2.56 -14.21 -3.17
N ARG A 20 -2.08 -13.40 -4.12
CA ARG A 20 -2.73 -12.14 -4.48
C ARG A 20 -4.12 -12.38 -5.03
N GLU A 21 -4.31 -13.34 -5.93
CA GLU A 21 -5.63 -13.66 -6.49
C GLU A 21 -6.63 -14.12 -5.41
N GLU A 22 -6.19 -14.97 -4.47
CA GLU A 22 -7.07 -15.53 -3.44
C GLU A 22 -7.47 -14.49 -2.37
N HIS A 23 -6.56 -13.59 -2.01
CA HIS A 23 -6.73 -12.69 -0.87
C HIS A 23 -7.13 -11.27 -1.27
N PHE A 24 -6.95 -10.88 -2.54
CA PHE A 24 -7.37 -9.58 -3.04
C PHE A 24 -8.89 -9.43 -2.92
N LYS A 25 -9.32 -8.33 -2.30
CA LYS A 25 -10.74 -7.97 -2.22
C LYS A 25 -11.09 -6.82 -3.13
N MET A 26 -10.29 -5.76 -3.13
CA MET A 26 -10.58 -4.57 -3.94
C MET A 26 -9.45 -3.54 -3.95
N ALA A 27 -9.52 -2.64 -4.93
CA ALA A 27 -8.83 -1.36 -4.89
C ALA A 27 -9.75 -0.27 -4.30
N ALA A 28 -9.25 0.52 -3.35
CA ALA A 28 -10.02 1.56 -2.68
C ALA A 28 -9.18 2.81 -2.36
N ARG A 29 -9.85 3.96 -2.24
CA ARG A 29 -9.24 5.21 -1.75
C ARG A 29 -9.15 5.15 -0.23
N VAL A 30 -8.00 5.50 0.32
CA VAL A 30 -7.85 5.72 1.76
C VAL A 30 -7.11 7.02 2.02
N ASP A 31 -7.39 7.65 3.16
CA ASP A 31 -6.57 8.75 3.64
C ASP A 31 -5.13 8.28 3.88
N ILE A 32 -4.16 8.94 3.25
CA ILE A 32 -2.75 8.54 3.29
C ILE A 32 -2.15 8.60 4.70
N SER A 33 -2.77 9.35 5.62
CA SER A 33 -2.39 9.38 7.04
C SER A 33 -2.64 8.04 7.74
N ARG A 34 -3.56 7.21 7.22
CA ARG A 34 -3.90 5.90 7.80
C ARG A 34 -2.93 4.80 7.40
N LEU A 35 -2.08 5.05 6.40
CA LEU A 35 -1.08 4.08 5.95
C LEU A 35 0.14 4.10 6.86
N VAL A 36 0.53 2.95 7.39
CA VAL A 36 1.78 2.78 8.13
C VAL A 36 2.60 1.67 7.53
N PHE A 37 3.89 1.68 7.83
CA PHE A 37 4.84 0.68 7.34
C PHE A 37 5.80 0.37 8.48
N ASP A 38 6.33 -0.85 8.48
CA ASP A 38 7.24 -1.29 9.51
C ASP A 38 8.56 -0.52 9.39
N LYS A 39 8.93 0.18 10.48
CA LYS A 39 10.15 0.97 10.56
C LYS A 39 11.38 0.06 10.67
N ASN A 40 11.82 -0.48 9.55
CA ASN A 40 13.07 -1.21 9.49
C ASN A 40 14.24 -0.23 9.32
N PHE A 41 14.90 0.10 10.42
CA PHE A 41 16.04 1.05 10.48
C PHE A 41 17.13 0.82 9.42
N LYS A 42 17.34 -0.42 8.96
CA LYS A 42 18.31 -0.74 7.90
C LYS A 42 17.89 -0.24 6.50
N ARG A 43 16.58 -0.16 6.22
CA ARG A 43 16.05 0.33 4.92
C ARG A 43 16.10 1.86 4.84
N GLN A 44 15.85 2.57 5.95
CA GLN A 44 15.85 4.04 6.00
C GLN A 44 17.14 4.73 5.50
N MET A 45 18.32 4.12 5.67
CA MET A 45 19.58 4.71 5.18
C MET A 45 19.76 4.57 3.66
N SER A 46 19.23 3.52 3.02
CA SER A 46 19.29 3.34 1.55
C SER A 46 18.20 4.12 0.80
N ASP A 47 17.16 4.54 1.51
CA ASP A 47 15.88 4.94 0.93
C ASP A 47 15.74 6.43 0.63
N ARG A 48 16.55 7.28 1.26
CA ARG A 48 16.46 8.74 1.12
C ARG A 48 16.59 9.22 -0.33
N GLN A 49 17.48 8.61 -1.11
CA GLN A 49 17.68 9.01 -2.50
C GLN A 49 16.51 8.60 -3.40
N ASN A 50 15.86 7.47 -3.10
CA ASN A 50 14.67 7.03 -3.79
C ASN A 50 13.47 7.92 -3.46
N ILE A 51 13.32 8.34 -2.19
CA ILE A 51 12.30 9.33 -1.79
C ILE A 51 12.46 10.63 -2.58
N ILE A 52 13.68 11.19 -2.65
CA ILE A 52 13.94 12.42 -3.42
C ILE A 52 13.62 12.23 -4.91
N ARG A 53 13.93 11.07 -5.48
CA ARG A 53 13.60 10.75 -6.87
C ARG A 53 12.08 10.73 -7.08
N LEU A 54 11.34 10.06 -6.19
CA LEU A 54 9.87 10.01 -6.24
C LEU A 54 9.25 11.39 -6.07
N GLU A 55 9.74 12.19 -5.13
CA GLU A 55 9.31 13.58 -4.94
C GLU A 55 9.44 14.40 -6.23
N ARG A 56 10.56 14.27 -6.97
CA ARG A 56 10.77 14.95 -8.26
C ARG A 56 9.86 14.44 -9.38
N ILE A 57 9.59 13.13 -9.43
CA ILE A 57 8.64 12.56 -10.38
C ILE A 57 7.25 13.14 -10.08
N MET A 58 6.85 13.20 -8.81
CA MET A 58 5.56 13.78 -8.42
C MET A 58 5.45 15.26 -8.77
N ASP A 59 6.53 16.03 -8.63
CA ASP A 59 6.56 17.45 -9.01
C ASP A 59 6.42 17.66 -10.53
N THR A 60 6.94 16.73 -11.35
CA THR A 60 7.02 16.90 -12.80
C THR A 60 5.86 16.25 -13.56
N GLN A 61 5.41 15.09 -13.10
CA GLN A 61 4.42 14.24 -13.78
C GLN A 61 3.12 14.09 -12.97
N GLY A 62 3.11 14.51 -11.71
CA GLY A 62 1.99 14.32 -10.78
C GLY A 62 2.10 13.01 -10.00
N CYS A 63 1.13 12.78 -9.11
CA CYS A 63 1.19 11.68 -8.14
C CYS A 63 0.73 10.31 -8.68
N HIS A 64 0.28 10.20 -9.94
CA HIS A 64 -0.12 8.94 -10.60
C HIS A 64 -1.02 7.99 -9.77
N ARG A 65 -1.83 8.54 -8.85
CA ARG A 65 -2.61 7.78 -7.86
C ARG A 65 -3.57 6.75 -8.42
N LEU A 66 -3.97 6.90 -9.68
CA LEU A 66 -4.93 6.04 -10.36
C LEU A 66 -4.24 4.95 -11.20
N MET A 67 -2.90 4.99 -11.30
CA MET A 67 -2.13 3.97 -11.99
C MET A 67 -1.90 2.79 -11.05
N GLU A 68 -2.15 1.59 -11.54
CA GLU A 68 -2.07 0.35 -10.76
C GLU A 68 -0.68 0.15 -10.15
N GLU A 69 0.38 0.55 -10.86
CA GLU A 69 1.76 0.47 -10.39
C GLU A 69 2.06 1.41 -9.22
N SER A 70 1.16 2.37 -8.96
CA SER A 70 1.24 3.29 -7.83
C SER A 70 0.31 2.88 -6.70
N HIS A 71 -0.48 1.82 -6.83
CA HIS A 71 -1.32 1.33 -5.73
C HIS A 71 -0.45 0.81 -4.59
N VAL A 72 -0.93 1.02 -3.37
CA VAL A 72 -0.24 0.54 -2.17
C VAL A 72 -0.92 -0.73 -1.66
N PRO A 73 -0.27 -1.90 -1.72
CA PRO A 73 -0.83 -3.12 -1.15
C PRO A 73 -0.90 -3.01 0.37
N VAL A 74 -2.08 -3.31 0.93
CA VAL A 74 -2.32 -3.35 2.38
C VAL A 74 -2.86 -4.70 2.79
N LEU A 75 -2.38 -5.21 3.93
CA LEU A 75 -2.91 -6.43 4.55
C LEU A 75 -3.90 -6.05 5.64
N VAL A 76 -5.08 -6.66 5.60
CA VAL A 76 -6.14 -6.46 6.59
C VAL A 76 -6.51 -7.82 7.20
N PRO A 77 -6.42 -8.00 8.53
CA PRO A 77 -6.94 -9.19 9.17
C PRO A 77 -8.42 -9.38 8.88
N GLU A 78 -8.86 -10.59 8.59
CA GLU A 78 -10.26 -10.90 8.29
C GLU A 78 -11.22 -10.43 9.40
N ILE A 79 -10.80 -10.53 10.66
CA ILE A 79 -11.58 -10.04 11.81
C ILE A 79 -11.82 -8.53 11.79
N ASP A 80 -10.93 -7.76 11.16
CA ASP A 80 -11.01 -6.29 11.08
C ASP A 80 -11.68 -5.81 9.80
N TRP A 81 -11.76 -6.67 8.77
CA TRP A 81 -12.48 -6.40 7.54
C TRP A 81 -13.99 -6.24 7.80
N GLU A 82 -14.61 -5.22 7.20
CA GLU A 82 -16.00 -4.79 7.42
C GLU A 82 -16.36 -4.36 8.85
N ARG A 83 -15.49 -4.58 9.83
CA ARG A 83 -15.66 -4.10 11.21
C ARG A 83 -14.98 -2.76 11.44
N ARG A 84 -13.66 -2.73 11.21
CA ARG A 84 -12.79 -1.56 11.43
C ARG A 84 -12.34 -0.90 10.13
N VAL A 85 -12.31 -1.69 9.07
CA VAL A 85 -11.96 -1.27 7.72
C VAL A 85 -13.17 -1.51 6.82
N ARG A 86 -13.89 -0.45 6.48
CA ARG A 86 -15.21 -0.53 5.85
C ARG A 86 -15.19 0.14 4.47
N PRO A 87 -15.43 -0.60 3.38
CA PRO A 87 -15.60 0.01 2.08
C PRO A 87 -16.94 0.74 2.03
N ARG A 88 -16.90 2.01 1.64
CA ARG A 88 -18.07 2.86 1.41
C ARG A 88 -18.10 3.26 -0.06
N MET A 89 -19.24 3.01 -0.70
CA MET A 89 -19.49 3.50 -2.06
C MET A 89 -19.51 5.03 -2.05
N VAL A 90 -18.75 5.64 -2.95
CA VAL A 90 -18.71 7.09 -3.17
C VAL A 90 -18.82 7.35 -4.66
N ASP A 91 -19.28 8.55 -5.03
CA ASP A 91 -19.37 8.95 -6.44
C ASP A 91 -17.96 8.94 -7.07
N GLY A 92 -17.69 7.92 -7.90
CA GLY A 92 -16.41 7.72 -8.55
C GLY A 92 -16.10 6.25 -8.87
N GLN A 93 -14.93 6.04 -9.47
CA GLN A 93 -14.45 4.72 -9.91
C GLN A 93 -14.03 3.80 -8.75
N PHE A 94 -13.67 4.36 -7.59
CA PHE A 94 -13.13 3.63 -6.44
C PHE A 94 -13.96 3.89 -5.19
N HIS A 95 -14.13 2.86 -4.37
CA HIS A 95 -14.73 2.99 -3.04
C HIS A 95 -13.84 3.84 -2.13
N GLN A 96 -14.44 4.49 -1.15
CA GLN A 96 -13.71 5.08 -0.03
C GLN A 96 -13.59 4.04 1.08
N LEU A 97 -12.38 3.81 1.56
CA LEU A 97 -12.12 2.96 2.70
C LEU A 97 -12.20 3.81 3.97
N ASP A 98 -13.25 3.60 4.75
CA ASP A 98 -13.41 4.18 6.07
C ASP A 98 -12.64 3.32 7.08
N VAL A 99 -11.66 3.94 7.73
CA VAL A 99 -10.78 3.29 8.72
C VAL A 99 -11.03 3.92 10.08
N ASP A 100 -11.32 3.09 11.08
CA ASP A 100 -11.53 3.54 12.47
C ASP A 100 -10.38 4.42 12.95
N ILE A 101 -10.67 5.44 13.76
CA ILE A 101 -9.70 6.49 14.14
C ILE A 101 -8.44 5.95 14.83
N ASP A 102 -8.57 4.86 15.56
CA ASP A 102 -7.51 4.17 16.29
C ASP A 102 -6.87 3.03 15.48
N TYR A 103 -7.29 2.84 14.23
CA TYR A 103 -6.78 1.80 13.34
C TYR A 103 -5.89 2.38 12.23
N GLN A 104 -4.88 1.60 11.85
CA GLN A 104 -3.91 1.94 10.81
C GLN A 104 -3.73 0.76 9.86
N LEU A 105 -3.65 1.05 8.56
CA LEU A 105 -3.45 0.05 7.52
C LEU A 105 -1.95 -0.14 7.29
N ARG A 106 -1.48 -1.38 7.44
CA ARG A 106 -0.08 -1.71 7.17
C ARG A 106 0.14 -1.89 5.68
N ALA A 107 0.85 -0.93 5.09
CA ALA A 107 1.33 -0.98 3.72
C ALA A 107 2.55 -1.89 3.59
N GLN A 108 2.59 -2.65 2.50
CA GLN A 108 3.71 -3.54 2.18
C GLN A 108 4.66 -2.87 1.19
N ASP A 109 5.95 -2.79 1.51
CA ASP A 109 7.06 -2.36 0.64
C ASP A 109 6.98 -0.98 -0.06
N HIS A 110 5.99 -0.15 0.27
CA HIS A 110 5.76 1.17 -0.36
C HIS A 110 6.11 2.36 0.55
N GLU A 111 7.01 2.17 1.53
CA GLU A 111 7.45 3.22 2.47
C GLU A 111 7.88 4.52 1.75
N ASN A 112 8.79 4.39 0.77
CA ASN A 112 9.33 5.54 0.05
C ASN A 112 8.25 6.33 -0.70
N LEU A 113 7.29 5.61 -1.29
CA LEU A 113 6.16 6.21 -2.00
C LEU A 113 5.25 6.96 -1.02
N ILE A 114 4.89 6.34 0.10
CA ILE A 114 4.02 6.93 1.11
C ILE A 114 4.68 8.19 1.70
N ILE A 115 5.98 8.15 2.00
CA ILE A 115 6.72 9.31 2.52
C ILE A 115 6.74 10.45 1.48
N ALA A 116 7.07 10.15 0.22
CA ALA A 116 7.10 11.15 -0.84
C ALA A 116 5.69 11.76 -1.06
N ALA A 117 4.68 10.91 -1.20
CA ALA A 117 3.30 11.33 -1.41
C ALA A 117 2.77 12.22 -0.28
N ARG A 118 3.03 11.87 0.99
CA ARG A 118 2.63 12.70 2.15
C ARG A 118 3.16 14.13 2.10
N LYS A 119 4.34 14.33 1.52
CA LYS A 119 4.94 15.67 1.38
C LYS A 119 4.41 16.45 0.18
N LYS A 120 3.94 15.74 -0.85
CA LYS A 120 3.58 16.34 -2.15
C LYS A 120 2.07 16.54 -2.33
N LEU A 121 1.25 15.75 -1.63
CA LEU A 121 -0.19 15.90 -1.68
C LEU A 121 -0.65 17.20 -1.00
N SER A 122 -1.64 17.86 -1.60
CA SER A 122 -2.28 19.02 -0.98
C SER A 122 -3.06 18.60 0.28
N PRO A 123 -3.19 19.47 1.30
CA PRO A 123 -3.95 19.17 2.52
C PRO A 123 -5.42 18.78 2.25
N SER A 124 -6.01 19.31 1.19
CA SER A 124 -7.39 19.02 0.78
C SER A 124 -7.57 17.73 -0.01
N ASN A 125 -6.48 17.02 -0.35
CA ASN A 125 -6.50 15.90 -1.29
C ASN A 125 -5.57 14.77 -0.87
N GLN A 126 -5.60 14.42 0.43
CA GLN A 126 -4.69 13.47 1.07
C GLN A 126 -5.15 12.02 0.99
N TRP A 127 -5.53 11.55 -0.20
CA TRP A 127 -5.87 10.14 -0.41
C TRP A 127 -4.92 9.44 -1.38
N TRP A 128 -4.84 8.12 -1.23
CA TRP A 128 -4.10 7.21 -2.09
C TRP A 128 -4.94 5.97 -2.41
N ILE A 129 -4.66 5.28 -3.52
CA ILE A 129 -5.31 3.99 -3.82
C ILE A 129 -4.53 2.87 -3.14
N VAL A 130 -5.25 2.02 -2.43
CA VAL A 130 -4.73 0.80 -1.83
C VAL A 130 -5.36 -0.42 -2.47
N ASP A 131 -4.55 -1.45 -2.66
CA ASP A 131 -5.03 -2.79 -2.98
C ASP A 131 -5.18 -3.55 -1.65
N VAL A 132 -6.42 -3.89 -1.31
CA VAL A 132 -6.75 -4.53 -0.04
C VAL A 132 -6.67 -6.04 -0.20
N TYR A 133 -5.79 -6.65 0.60
CA TYR A 133 -5.70 -8.09 0.74
C TYR A 133 -6.19 -8.48 2.14
N VAL A 134 -7.25 -9.30 2.21
CA VAL A 134 -7.79 -9.77 3.48
C VAL A 134 -7.18 -11.12 3.81
N THR A 135 -6.63 -11.25 5.02
CA THR A 135 -5.82 -12.42 5.43
C THR A 135 -6.28 -12.96 6.77
N GLU A 136 -6.17 -14.27 6.97
CA GLU A 136 -6.54 -14.93 8.24
C GLU A 136 -5.58 -14.60 9.41
N GLN A 137 -4.47 -13.88 9.17
CA GLN A 137 -3.47 -13.62 10.21
C GLN A 137 -3.94 -12.59 11.24
N THR A 138 -4.26 -13.11 12.43
CA THR A 138 -4.14 -12.44 13.72
C THR A 138 -2.71 -11.91 13.88
N GLY A 139 -2.57 -10.63 14.23
CA GLY A 139 -1.28 -9.97 14.39
C GLY A 139 -0.29 -10.76 15.26
N GLY A 140 0.95 -10.84 14.77
CA GLY A 140 2.13 -11.13 15.59
C GLY A 140 2.66 -9.87 16.26
#